data_AF-A0A9E5U125-F1
#
_entry.id   AF-A0A9E5U125-F1
#
_cell.length_a   1.000
_cell.length_b   1.000
_cell.length_c   1.000
_cell.angle_alpha   90.00
_cell.angle_beta   90.00
_cell.angle_gamma   90.00
#
_symmetry.space_group_name_H-M   'P 1'
#
loop_
_entity.id
_entity.type
_entity.pdbx_description
1 polymer ?
#
loop_
_entity_poly.entity_id
_entity_poly.type
_entity_poly.pdbx_seq_one_letter_code
_entity_poly.pdbx_strand_id
1 'polypeptide(L)' 'TVREEVKRVAPDNLYLGCRFHGHIDVDVIKIAARYCDVISYNVYGKHPGERLNRYIGVIDRPFIVGEFGVGSDP' A
#
# COMPACT_ATOMS: atom_id res chain seq x y z
N THR A 1 4.10 -8.89 -15.79
CA THR A 1 4.24 -8.18 -14.49
C THR A 1 3.63 -9.02 -13.37
N VAL A 2 3.91 -8.74 -12.09
CA VAL A 2 3.25 -9.46 -10.97
C VAL A 2 1.72 -9.37 -11.08
N ARG A 3 1.20 -8.20 -11.46
CA ARG A 3 -0.22 -7.98 -11.71
C ARG A 3 -0.77 -8.92 -12.79
N GLU A 4 -0.09 -9.05 -13.94
CA GLU A 4 -0.52 -9.94 -15.02
C GLU A 4 -0.60 -11.39 -14.55
N GLU A 5 0.38 -11.87 -13.79
CA GLU A 5 0.35 -13.23 -13.28
C GLU A 5 -0.78 -13.46 -12.29
N VAL A 6 -1.04 -12.50 -11.38
CA VAL A 6 -2.19 -12.54 -10.47
C VAL A 6 -3.50 -12.58 -11.27
N LYS A 7 -3.67 -11.69 -12.25
CA LYS A 7 -4.90 -11.63 -13.06
C LYS A 7 -5.07 -12.81 -14.01
N ARG A 8 -3.98 -13.48 -14.39
CA ARG A 8 -4.03 -14.71 -15.21
C ARG A 8 -4.63 -15.87 -14.44
N VAL A 9 -4.29 -16.02 -13.16
CA VAL A 9 -4.76 -17.15 -12.32
C VAL A 9 -6.00 -16.82 -11.47
N ALA A 10 -6.19 -15.55 -11.13
CA ALA A 10 -7.26 -15.05 -10.28
C ALA A 10 -7.78 -13.71 -10.83
N PRO A 11 -8.48 -13.72 -11.99
CA PRO A 11 -8.89 -12.51 -12.71
C PRO A 11 -9.80 -11.58 -11.89
N ASP A 12 -10.65 -12.16 -11.04
CA ASP A 12 -11.66 -11.44 -10.23
C ASP A 12 -11.11 -10.94 -8.88
N ASN A 13 -9.86 -11.29 -8.53
CA ASN A 13 -9.26 -10.91 -7.25
C ASN A 13 -8.46 -9.60 -7.35
N LEU A 14 -8.50 -8.79 -6.29
CA LEU A 14 -7.69 -7.57 -6.20
C LEU A 14 -6.20 -7.88 -6.05
N TYR A 15 -5.35 -7.19 -6.80
CA TYR A 15 -3.90 -7.19 -6.56
C TYR A 15 -3.52 -6.10 -5.56
N LEU A 16 -3.03 -6.51 -4.38
CA LEU A 16 -2.80 -5.63 -3.22
C LEU A 16 -1.39 -5.01 -3.15
N GLY A 17 -0.58 -5.13 -4.22
CA GLY A 17 0.77 -4.57 -4.26
C GLY A 17 1.79 -5.32 -3.40
N CYS A 18 2.77 -4.60 -2.86
CA CYS A 18 3.99 -5.18 -2.27
C CYS A 18 4.32 -4.70 -0.84
N ARG A 19 3.35 -4.16 -0.09
CA ARG A 19 3.50 -3.79 1.33
C ARG A 19 4.66 -2.83 1.58
N PHE A 20 4.58 -1.65 0.98
CA PHE A 20 5.60 -0.61 1.14
C PHE A 20 5.85 -0.29 2.63
N HIS A 21 7.09 0.05 2.98
CA HIS A 21 7.48 0.42 4.34
C HIS A 21 8.47 1.59 4.32
N GLY A 22 8.46 2.41 5.37
CA GLY A 22 9.41 3.51 5.52
C GLY A 22 9.05 4.75 4.68
N HIS A 23 10.06 5.43 4.16
CA HIS A 23 9.90 6.58 3.26
C HIS A 23 10.08 6.13 1.82
N ILE A 24 8.99 6.15 1.06
CA ILE A 24 8.99 5.84 -0.36
C ILE A 24 8.78 7.14 -1.14
N ASP A 25 9.48 7.28 -2.26
CA ASP A 25 9.27 8.38 -3.20
C ASP A 25 7.84 8.33 -3.74
N VAL A 26 7.18 9.49 -3.80
CA VAL A 26 5.82 9.62 -4.31
C VAL A 26 5.72 9.11 -5.76
N ASP A 27 6.76 9.29 -6.58
CA ASP A 27 6.74 8.82 -7.97
C ASP A 27 6.76 7.29 -8.06
N VAL A 28 7.38 6.59 -7.11
CA VAL A 28 7.28 5.13 -7.01
C VAL A 28 5.85 4.70 -6.66
N ILE A 29 5.18 5.44 -5.77
CA ILE A 29 3.77 5.18 -5.43
C ILE A 29 2.84 5.47 -6.62
N LYS A 30 3.10 6.51 -7.43
CA LYS A 30 2.37 6.76 -8.68
C LYS A 30 2.56 5.60 -9.67
N ILE A 31 3.76 5.04 -9.77
CA ILE A 31 4.00 3.85 -10.61
C ILE A 31 3.19 2.66 -10.05
N ALA A 32 3.22 2.43 -8.74
CA ALA A 32 2.46 1.36 -8.10
C ALA A 32 0.94 1.50 -8.36
N ALA A 33 0.40 2.73 -8.34
CA ALA A 33 -1.00 3.02 -8.63
C ALA A 33 -1.45 2.62 -10.05
N ARG A 34 -0.52 2.47 -11.00
CA ARG A 34 -0.83 1.95 -12.34
C ARG A 34 -1.05 0.44 -12.37
N TYR A 35 -0.50 -0.29 -11.40
CA TYR A 35 -0.55 -1.76 -11.37
C TYR A 35 -1.44 -2.31 -10.26
N CYS A 36 -1.48 -1.66 -9.09
CA CYS A 36 -2.20 -2.16 -7.92
C CYS A 36 -3.69 -1.77 -7.99
N ASP A 37 -4.56 -2.70 -7.61
CA ASP A 37 -5.97 -2.37 -7.39
C ASP A 37 -6.13 -1.66 -6.03
N VAL A 38 -5.36 -2.08 -5.02
CA VAL A 38 -5.20 -1.43 -3.70
C VAL A 38 -3.71 -1.35 -3.38
N ILE A 39 -3.23 -0.22 -2.88
CA ILE A 39 -1.82 -0.06 -2.49
C ILE A 39 -1.67 -0.42 -1.01
N SER A 40 -0.91 -1.48 -0.70
CA SER A 40 -0.59 -1.84 0.68
C SER A 40 0.63 -1.12 1.24
N TYR A 41 0.54 -0.66 2.49
CA TYR A 41 1.62 0.01 3.22
C TYR A 41 1.67 -0.46 4.68
N ASN A 42 2.85 -0.78 5.17
CA ASN A 42 3.09 -1.13 6.56
C ASN A 42 3.40 0.15 7.36
N VAL A 43 2.58 0.44 8.37
CA VAL A 43 2.65 1.68 9.15
C VAL A 43 2.94 1.35 10.60
N TYR A 44 4.20 1.48 10.98
CA TYR A 44 4.64 1.50 12.37
C TYR A 44 4.85 2.95 12.80
N GLY A 45 3.78 3.59 13.25
CA GLY A 45 3.72 5.00 13.64
C GLY A 45 2.73 5.21 14.78
N LYS A 46 2.39 6.47 15.09
CA LYS A 46 1.47 6.79 16.18
C LYS A 46 0.05 6.31 15.89
N HIS A 47 -0.36 6.34 14.62
CA HIS A 47 -1.64 5.82 14.17
C HIS A 47 -1.56 5.29 12.73
N PRO A 48 -2.43 4.34 12.33
CA PRO A 48 -2.34 3.66 11.03
C PRO A 48 -2.38 4.57 9.80
N GLY A 49 -3.02 5.74 9.89
CA GLY A 49 -3.14 6.70 8.77
C GLY A 49 -1.97 7.68 8.62
N GLU A 50 -1.05 7.76 9.58
CA GLU A 50 -0.06 8.84 9.68
C GLU A 50 0.75 9.04 8.39
N ARG A 51 1.19 7.94 7.77
CA ARG A 51 1.97 7.99 6.53
C ARG A 51 1.12 8.12 5.28
N LEU A 52 -0.14 7.69 5.32
CA LEU A 52 -1.01 7.60 4.14
C LEU A 52 -1.63 8.94 3.78
N ASN A 53 -1.79 9.84 4.75
CA ASN A 53 -2.35 11.19 4.55
C ASN A 53 -1.61 12.00 3.47
N ARG A 54 -0.32 11.74 3.26
CA ARG A 54 0.49 12.42 2.23
C ARG A 54 0.08 12.10 0.79
N TYR A 55 -0.72 11.04 0.58
CA TYR A 55 -1.18 10.62 -0.74
C TYR A 55 -2.60 11.12 -1.06
N ILE A 56 -3.28 11.76 -0.10
CA ILE A 56 -4.61 12.35 -0.30
C ILE A 56 -4.50 13.45 -1.36
N GLY A 57 -5.33 13.35 -2.41
CA GLY A 57 -5.31 14.29 -3.54
C GLY A 57 -4.12 14.13 -4.49
N VAL A 58 -3.21 13.19 -4.23
CA VAL A 58 -2.02 12.91 -5.06
C VAL A 58 -2.15 11.58 -5.81
N ILE A 59 -2.76 10.58 -5.17
CA ILE A 59 -2.91 9.22 -5.70
C ILE A 59 -4.39 8.84 -5.72
N ASP A 60 -4.92 8.56 -6.90
CA ASP A 60 -6.31 8.10 -7.09
C ASP A 60 -6.42 6.57 -7.03
N ARG A 61 -6.02 6.00 -5.88
CA ARG A 61 -6.17 4.57 -5.54
C ARG A 61 -6.41 4.38 -4.04
N PRO A 62 -7.20 3.38 -3.65
CA PRO A 62 -7.36 3.05 -2.24
C PRO A 62 -6.05 2.50 -1.66
N PHE A 63 -5.84 2.78 -0.36
CA PHE A 63 -4.74 2.26 0.43
C PHE A 63 -5.25 1.29 1.49
N ILE A 64 -4.42 0.31 1.84
CA ILE A 64 -4.64 -0.59 2.98
C ILE A 64 -3.40 -0.61 3.87
N VAL A 65 -3.60 -0.55 5.19
CA VAL A 65 -2.52 -0.73 6.16
C VAL A 65 -2.26 -2.23 6.31
N GLY A 66 -1.08 -2.68 5.89
CA GLY A 66 -0.70 -4.09 5.86
C GLY A 66 -0.14 -4.63 7.17
N GLU A 67 0.44 -3.76 7.99
CA GLU A 67 1.00 -3.99 9.32
C GLU A 67 0.82 -2.73 10.16
N PHE A 68 0.48 -2.91 11.43
CA PHE A 68 0.51 -1.90 12.48
C PHE A 68 0.74 -2.61 13.82
N GLY A 69 1.34 -1.94 14.79
CA GLY A 69 1.54 -2.50 16.12
C GLY A 69 1.88 -1.44 17.15
N VAL A 70 1.55 -1.74 18.41
CA VAL A 70 1.93 -0.96 19.59
C VAL A 70 2.66 -1.91 20.53
N GLY A 71 3.79 -1.46 21.06
CA GLY A 71 4.51 -2.17 22.12
C GLY A 71 4.11 -1.66 23.50
N SER A 72 4.18 -2.53 24.49
CA SER A 72 4.16 -2.20 25.92
C SER A 72 5.29 -2.94 26.59
N ASP A 73 6.09 -2.25 27.40
CA ASP A 73 6.97 -2.92 28.35
C ASP A 73 6.15 -3.34 29.58
N PRO A 74 6.42 -4.51 30.18
CA PRO A 74 5.79 -4.92 31.44
C PRO A 74 6.15 -3.99 32.61
#